data_AF-A0A7S3IRM9-F1
#
_entry.id   AF-A0A7S3IRM9-F1
#
_cell.length_a   1.000
_cell.length_b   1.000
_cell.length_c   1.000
_cell.angle_alpha   90.00
_cell.angle_beta   90.00
_cell.angle_gamma   90.00
#
_symmetry.space_group_name_H-M   'P 1'
#
loop_
_entity.id
_entity.type
_entity.pdbx_description
1 polymer ?
#
loop_
_entity_poly.entity_id
_entity_poly.type
_entity_poly.pdbx_seq_one_letter_code
_entity_poly.pdbx_strand_id
1 'polypeptide(L)'
;LSTMALFKSSKQLAALPTHKDKLLGLYGLLHKNIYAVAGAQIRKIPANQDMLKIKVMLSHSDLKRFQSMSSSLTYLLDKTNSQVIPLNTMPEEEAGGLLCNSVEPTNGDISVRFRKGTKNEKDIFVEVWKEGHGFVSSLKVTEKVSAVYNDFNFGVVQWSKDGKKIVFIGEVPEVANYKPHFKDPEPKKDDKKDEDKKEDGEKKADGDKKEDGDKKEADKKEEEKEEHFQDEKYLYVEDFGEQNDSKKLPGLFVFDTEENTLNQVQFGEKLPKTTYPSHPIFDETSEGIVFGGYDNPIKKMGLAFCSNRQ
;
A
#
# COMPACT_ATOMS: atom_id res chain seq x y z
N LEU A 1 -13.52 12.75 28.41
CA LEU A 1 -13.00 11.77 27.41
C LEU A 1 -11.60 12.09 26.88
N SER A 2 -11.13 13.35 26.89
CA SER A 2 -9.83 13.76 26.32
C SER A 2 -8.57 13.30 27.12
N THR A 3 -8.63 13.20 28.44
CA THR A 3 -7.45 12.92 29.29
C THR A 3 -6.98 11.45 29.28
N MET A 4 -7.90 10.49 29.22
CA MET A 4 -7.53 9.06 29.14
C MET A 4 -6.95 8.66 27.77
N ALA A 5 -7.42 9.29 26.69
CA ALA A 5 -6.87 9.06 25.34
C ALA A 5 -5.43 9.58 25.22
N LEU A 6 -5.14 10.74 25.80
CA LEU A 6 -3.78 11.30 25.87
C LEU A 6 -2.83 10.41 26.69
N PHE A 7 -3.29 9.82 27.80
CA PHE A 7 -2.47 8.95 28.65
C PHE A 7 -2.15 7.59 28.03
N LYS A 8 -3.10 6.95 27.32
CA LYS A 8 -2.80 5.73 26.55
C LYS A 8 -1.83 6.01 25.41
N SER A 9 -1.97 7.16 24.76
CA SER A 9 -1.15 7.54 23.63
C SER A 9 0.29 7.95 24.00
N SER A 10 0.54 8.48 25.20
CA SER A 10 1.90 8.81 25.64
C SER A 10 2.80 7.59 25.78
N LYS A 11 2.26 6.46 26.26
CA LYS A 11 2.99 5.17 26.33
C LYS A 11 3.27 4.61 24.94
N GLN A 12 2.33 4.74 24.00
CA GLN A 12 2.52 4.34 22.62
C GLN A 12 3.56 5.23 21.90
N LEU A 13 3.59 6.54 22.18
CA LEU A 13 4.60 7.45 21.63
C LEU A 13 6.02 7.11 22.11
N ALA A 14 6.16 6.72 23.38
CA ALA A 14 7.45 6.35 23.96
C ALA A 14 8.06 5.11 23.30
N ALA A 15 7.22 4.20 22.78
CA ALA A 15 7.62 2.97 22.12
C ALA A 15 8.08 3.15 20.65
N LEU A 16 7.91 4.34 20.07
CA LEU A 16 8.34 4.60 18.69
C LEU A 16 9.87 4.71 18.58
N PRO A 17 10.49 4.10 17.55
CA PRO A 17 11.94 3.94 17.49
C PRO A 17 12.66 5.24 17.13
N THR A 18 12.09 6.06 16.24
CA THR A 18 12.77 7.26 15.75
C THR A 18 12.14 8.55 16.27
N HIS A 19 12.95 9.62 16.37
CA HIS A 19 12.47 10.96 16.73
C HIS A 19 11.43 11.49 15.74
N LYS A 20 11.60 11.17 14.44
CA LYS A 20 10.65 11.53 13.38
C LYS A 20 9.29 10.89 13.63
N ASP A 21 9.25 9.61 13.99
CA ASP A 21 7.99 8.89 14.26
C ASP A 21 7.30 9.45 15.50
N LYS A 22 8.06 9.82 16.54
CA LYS A 22 7.52 10.48 17.73
C LYS A 22 6.85 11.82 17.39
N LEU A 23 7.49 12.64 16.56
CA LEU A 23 6.92 13.91 16.10
C LEU A 23 5.67 13.71 15.24
N LEU A 24 5.69 12.74 14.31
CA LEU A 24 4.52 12.38 13.50
C LEU A 24 3.37 11.87 14.37
N GLY A 25 3.67 11.07 15.39
CA GLY A 25 2.69 10.59 16.37
C GLY A 25 2.09 11.74 17.17
N LEU A 26 2.93 12.63 17.71
CA LEU A 26 2.46 13.81 18.47
C LEU A 26 1.58 14.71 17.59
N TYR A 27 2.02 14.97 16.36
CA TYR A 27 1.23 15.73 15.39
C TYR A 27 -0.11 15.06 15.12
N GLY A 28 -0.11 13.75 14.87
CA GLY A 28 -1.33 12.97 14.63
C GLY A 28 -2.32 13.04 15.79
N LEU A 29 -1.86 13.21 17.02
CA LEU A 29 -2.71 13.41 18.20
C LEU A 29 -3.24 14.84 18.31
N LEU A 30 -2.36 15.83 18.15
CA LEU A 30 -2.70 17.25 18.28
C LEU A 30 -3.66 17.68 17.16
N HIS A 31 -3.44 17.19 15.94
CA HIS A 31 -4.27 17.49 14.79
C HIS A 31 -5.34 16.43 14.51
N LYS A 32 -5.52 15.45 15.43
CA LYS A 32 -6.66 14.54 15.34
C LYS A 32 -7.93 15.38 15.43
N ASN A 33 -8.68 15.40 14.34
CA ASN A 33 -9.92 16.15 14.18
C ASN A 33 -9.79 17.68 14.00
N ILE A 34 -8.63 18.23 13.61
CA ILE A 34 -8.51 19.66 13.30
C ILE A 34 -8.49 19.88 11.79
N TYR A 35 -9.39 20.74 11.31
CA TYR A 35 -9.42 21.20 9.92
C TYR A 35 -9.31 22.72 9.84
N ALA A 36 -8.71 23.20 8.75
CA ALA A 36 -8.75 24.60 8.38
C ALA A 36 -9.93 24.84 7.44
N VAL A 37 -10.67 25.93 7.66
CA VAL A 37 -11.69 26.37 6.69
C VAL A 37 -10.97 27.15 5.59
N ALA A 38 -10.91 26.57 4.40
CA ALA A 38 -10.28 27.19 3.23
C ALA A 38 -11.19 28.23 2.57
N GLY A 39 -12.51 28.10 2.72
CA GLY A 39 -13.47 29.09 2.25
C GLY A 39 -14.91 28.59 2.33
N ALA A 40 -15.85 29.40 1.86
CA ALA A 40 -17.25 29.02 1.75
C ALA A 40 -17.88 29.60 0.47
N GLN A 41 -18.84 28.88 -0.10
CA GLN A 41 -19.63 29.27 -1.26
C GLN A 41 -21.10 29.17 -0.93
N ILE A 42 -21.88 30.18 -1.29
CA ILE A 42 -23.35 30.17 -1.13
C ILE A 42 -23.96 30.24 -2.52
N ARG A 43 -24.83 29.27 -2.84
CA ARG A 43 -25.55 29.22 -4.11
C ARG A 43 -27.05 29.18 -3.86
N LYS A 44 -27.80 29.99 -4.60
CA LYS A 44 -29.26 29.89 -4.64
C LYS A 44 -29.65 28.68 -5.50
N ILE A 45 -30.65 27.93 -5.08
CA ILE A 45 -31.18 26.82 -5.87
C ILE A 45 -32.20 27.41 -6.87
N PRO A 46 -31.99 27.31 -8.20
CA PRO A 46 -32.89 27.93 -9.17
C PRO A 46 -34.35 27.44 -9.05
N ALA A 47 -34.53 26.18 -8.63
CA ALA A 47 -35.84 25.56 -8.47
C ALA A 47 -36.58 25.96 -7.17
N ASN A 48 -35.88 26.51 -6.16
CA ASN A 48 -36.49 26.92 -4.90
C ASN A 48 -35.74 28.13 -4.30
N GLN A 49 -36.35 29.31 -4.40
CA GLN A 49 -35.75 30.58 -3.94
C GLN A 49 -35.59 30.67 -2.41
N ASP A 50 -36.33 29.83 -1.69
CA ASP A 50 -36.30 29.74 -0.23
C ASP A 50 -35.23 28.77 0.28
N MET A 51 -34.58 28.02 -0.63
CA MET A 51 -33.46 27.14 -0.30
C MET A 51 -32.12 27.69 -0.78
N LEU A 52 -31.15 27.71 0.12
CA LEU A 52 -29.75 28.05 -0.18
C LEU A 52 -28.85 26.84 0.04
N LYS A 53 -27.97 26.58 -0.93
CA LYS A 53 -26.90 25.59 -0.79
C LYS A 53 -25.64 26.29 -0.33
N ILE A 54 -25.15 25.94 0.86
CA ILE A 54 -23.92 26.47 1.45
C ILE A 54 -22.88 25.36 1.38
N LYS A 55 -21.78 25.58 0.65
CA LYS A 55 -20.63 24.66 0.58
C LYS A 55 -19.47 25.29 1.34
N VAL A 56 -19.02 24.67 2.42
CA VAL A 56 -17.80 25.04 3.14
C VAL A 56 -16.66 24.17 2.64
N MET A 57 -15.58 24.79 2.19
CA MET A 57 -14.36 24.10 1.73
C MET A 57 -13.41 23.97 2.93
N LEU A 58 -12.98 22.75 3.19
CA LEU A 58 -12.07 22.39 4.26
C LEU A 58 -10.71 21.97 3.68
N SER A 59 -9.66 22.25 4.43
CA SER A 59 -8.31 21.80 4.16
C SER A 59 -7.73 21.12 5.39
N HIS A 60 -7.15 19.94 5.20
CA HIS A 60 -6.47 19.16 6.22
C HIS A 60 -5.03 18.93 5.79
N SER A 61 -4.08 18.96 6.71
CA SER A 61 -2.68 18.66 6.39
C SER A 61 -2.37 17.20 6.71
N ASP A 62 -1.97 16.42 5.70
CA ASP A 62 -1.42 15.08 5.86
C ASP A 62 0.12 15.14 5.84
N LEU A 63 0.73 15.14 7.03
CA LEU A 63 2.19 15.12 7.15
C LEU A 63 2.83 13.80 6.73
N LYS A 64 2.10 12.68 6.69
CA LYS A 64 2.68 11.41 6.26
C LYS A 64 3.03 11.45 4.78
N ARG A 65 2.22 12.18 4.00
CA ARG A 65 2.43 12.42 2.57
C ARG A 65 3.04 13.77 2.25
N PHE A 66 3.10 14.67 3.24
CA PHE A 66 3.38 16.09 3.06
C PHE A 66 2.45 16.71 2.00
N GLN A 67 1.14 16.52 2.19
CA GLN A 67 0.09 16.96 1.27
C GLN A 67 -1.04 17.66 2.02
N SER A 68 -1.77 18.52 1.32
CA SER A 68 -2.98 19.15 1.84
C SER A 68 -4.19 18.46 1.23
N MET A 69 -4.99 17.81 2.07
CA MET A 69 -6.21 17.11 1.67
C MET A 69 -7.39 18.08 1.72
N SER A 70 -8.06 18.30 0.60
CA SER A 70 -9.26 19.12 0.51
C SER A 70 -10.53 18.28 0.67
N SER A 71 -11.51 18.84 1.35
CA SER A 71 -12.86 18.28 1.45
C SER A 71 -13.89 19.38 1.51
N SER A 72 -15.17 19.03 1.40
CA SER A 72 -16.24 20.00 1.51
C SER A 72 -17.40 19.49 2.35
N LEU A 73 -17.89 20.37 3.22
CA LEU A 73 -19.16 20.22 3.91
C LEU A 73 -20.22 20.96 3.11
N THR A 74 -21.35 20.33 2.88
CA THR A 74 -22.46 20.98 2.21
C THR A 74 -23.64 21.06 3.16
N TYR A 75 -24.34 22.18 3.17
CA TYR A 75 -25.56 22.40 3.93
C TYR A 75 -26.64 22.93 3.02
N LEU A 76 -27.88 22.58 3.32
CA LEU A 76 -29.06 23.16 2.72
C LEU A 76 -29.78 23.98 3.78
N LEU A 77 -29.84 25.29 3.58
CA LEU A 77 -30.56 26.22 4.44
C LEU A 77 -31.95 26.43 3.85
N ASP A 78 -32.97 26.01 4.59
CA ASP A 78 -34.38 26.29 4.34
C ASP A 78 -34.77 27.56 5.10
N LYS A 79 -35.03 28.65 4.37
CA LYS A 79 -35.44 29.92 4.96
C LYS A 79 -36.85 29.88 5.53
N THR A 80 -37.74 29.09 4.94
CA THR A 80 -39.16 29.04 5.33
C THR A 80 -39.31 28.47 6.73
N ASN A 81 -38.57 27.39 7.01
CA ASN A 81 -38.59 26.74 8.32
C ASN A 81 -37.43 27.20 9.23
N SER A 82 -36.53 28.07 8.75
CA SER A 82 -35.30 28.45 9.44
C SER A 82 -34.46 27.24 9.88
N GLN A 83 -34.38 26.22 9.01
CA GLN A 83 -33.67 24.97 9.29
C GLN A 83 -32.41 24.85 8.43
N VAL A 84 -31.36 24.31 9.04
CA VAL A 84 -30.11 23.96 8.35
C VAL A 84 -30.01 22.44 8.30
N ILE A 85 -30.06 21.89 7.09
CA ILE A 85 -29.95 20.47 6.83
C ILE A 85 -28.50 20.18 6.41
N PRO A 86 -27.70 19.48 7.22
CA PRO A 86 -26.39 19.04 6.79
C PRO A 86 -26.54 18.02 5.64
N LEU A 87 -25.68 18.14 4.66
CA LEU A 87 -25.49 17.17 3.59
C LEU A 87 -24.10 16.54 3.75
N ASN A 88 -23.87 15.46 3.02
CA ASN A 88 -22.67 14.64 3.19
C ASN A 88 -21.37 15.41 2.96
N THR A 89 -20.35 14.99 3.69
CA THR A 89 -18.98 15.46 3.49
C THR A 89 -18.35 14.72 2.33
N MET A 90 -17.94 15.45 1.31
CA MET A 90 -17.25 14.85 0.17
C MET A 90 -15.81 15.32 0.13
N PRO A 91 -14.82 14.41 0.10
CA PRO A 91 -13.48 14.80 -0.29
C PRO A 91 -13.51 15.37 -1.70
N GLU A 92 -12.72 16.41 -1.92
CA GLU A 92 -12.63 17.05 -3.22
C GLU A 92 -11.68 16.18 -4.05
N GLU A 93 -12.22 15.48 -5.05
CA GLU A 93 -11.43 14.50 -5.79
C GLU A 93 -10.36 15.19 -6.63
N GLU A 94 -9.10 15.05 -6.21
CA GLU A 94 -7.96 15.23 -7.12
C GLU A 94 -8.05 14.14 -8.20
N ALA A 95 -8.01 14.57 -9.46
CA ALA A 95 -8.18 13.67 -10.61
C ALA A 95 -7.10 12.57 -10.61
N GLY A 96 -7.55 11.30 -10.56
CA GLY A 96 -6.70 10.12 -10.74
C GLY A 96 -6.20 9.44 -9.46
N GLY A 97 -5.96 8.13 -9.55
CA GLY A 97 -5.29 7.35 -8.51
C GLY A 97 -6.18 6.74 -7.43
N LEU A 98 -7.51 6.90 -7.46
CA LEU A 98 -8.42 6.12 -6.61
C LEU A 98 -8.44 4.66 -7.07
N LEU A 99 -8.15 3.73 -6.16
CA LEU A 99 -8.16 2.29 -6.41
C LEU A 99 -9.52 1.69 -6.02
N CYS A 100 -9.99 2.00 -4.81
CA CYS A 100 -11.32 1.63 -4.36
C CYS A 100 -11.78 2.55 -3.22
N ASN A 101 -13.09 2.61 -3.02
CA ASN A 101 -13.74 3.31 -1.93
C ASN A 101 -14.82 2.42 -1.33
N SER A 102 -14.99 2.49 -0.01
CA SER A 102 -16.08 1.82 0.69
C SER A 102 -16.57 2.73 1.82
N VAL A 103 -17.88 2.71 2.06
CA VAL A 103 -18.54 3.48 3.11
C VAL A 103 -19.09 2.48 4.11
N GLU A 104 -18.96 2.81 5.39
CA GLU A 104 -19.50 2.00 6.48
C GLU A 104 -21.02 1.82 6.28
N PRO A 105 -21.55 0.58 6.28
CA PRO A 105 -22.90 0.31 5.81
C PRO A 105 -24.02 0.64 6.81
N THR A 106 -23.73 0.76 8.11
CA THR A 106 -24.75 0.90 9.17
C THR A 106 -25.20 2.35 9.32
N ASN A 107 -24.25 3.26 9.48
CA ASN A 107 -24.47 4.68 9.72
C ASN A 107 -23.93 5.55 8.60
N GLY A 108 -22.94 5.09 7.83
CA GLY A 108 -22.29 5.89 6.80
C GLY A 108 -21.31 6.94 7.34
N ASP A 109 -21.05 6.92 8.66
CA ASP A 109 -20.24 7.92 9.36
C ASP A 109 -18.78 7.92 8.90
N ILE A 110 -18.27 6.77 8.46
CA ILE A 110 -16.86 6.57 8.09
C ILE A 110 -16.79 6.01 6.69
N SER A 111 -15.82 6.47 5.90
CA SER A 111 -15.46 5.86 4.62
C SER A 111 -13.96 5.63 4.52
N VAL A 112 -13.59 4.53 3.87
CA VAL A 112 -12.21 4.17 3.57
C VAL A 112 -11.97 4.30 2.07
N ARG A 113 -10.82 4.88 1.71
CA ARG A 113 -10.39 5.03 0.32
C ARG A 113 -8.97 4.53 0.15
N PHE A 114 -8.75 3.71 -0.87
CA PHE A 114 -7.42 3.29 -1.28
C PHE A 114 -6.98 4.14 -2.46
N ARG A 115 -5.79 4.75 -2.37
CA ARG A 115 -5.24 5.60 -3.42
C ARG A 115 -3.79 5.29 -3.72
N LYS A 116 -3.40 5.50 -4.98
CA LYS A 116 -2.00 5.58 -5.39
C LYS A 116 -1.34 6.84 -4.85
N GLY A 117 -0.05 6.76 -4.56
CA GLY A 117 0.76 7.90 -4.16
C GLY A 117 0.94 8.89 -5.31
N THR A 118 0.86 10.18 -5.01
CA THR A 118 1.05 11.23 -6.03
C THR A 118 2.52 11.42 -6.42
N LYS A 119 3.46 11.13 -5.51
CA LYS A 119 4.92 11.19 -5.77
C LYS A 119 5.46 9.90 -6.38
N ASN A 120 4.88 8.77 -6.01
CA ASN A 120 5.27 7.44 -6.49
C ASN A 120 4.00 6.64 -6.74
N GLU A 121 3.71 6.35 -8.00
CA GLU A 121 2.49 5.63 -8.40
C GLU A 121 2.43 4.20 -7.87
N LYS A 122 3.57 3.61 -7.51
CA LYS A 122 3.64 2.30 -6.86
C LYS A 122 3.25 2.36 -5.39
N ASP A 123 3.29 3.53 -4.77
CA ASP A 123 2.88 3.64 -3.38
C ASP A 123 1.36 3.52 -3.27
N ILE A 124 0.90 2.70 -2.33
CA ILE A 124 -0.51 2.56 -2.01
C ILE A 124 -0.75 3.11 -0.62
N PHE A 125 -1.80 3.89 -0.48
CA PHE A 125 -2.24 4.42 0.78
C PHE A 125 -3.71 4.11 1.05
N VAL A 126 -4.02 3.90 2.32
CA VAL A 126 -5.38 3.81 2.85
C VAL A 126 -5.70 5.13 3.55
N GLU A 127 -6.86 5.70 3.26
CA GLU A 127 -7.37 6.93 3.85
C GLU A 127 -8.65 6.65 4.61
N VAL A 128 -8.79 7.25 5.78
CA VAL A 128 -10.01 7.24 6.57
C VAL A 128 -10.62 8.63 6.54
N TRP A 129 -11.88 8.69 6.17
CA TRP A 129 -12.67 9.91 6.06
C TRP A 129 -13.92 9.77 6.92
N LYS A 130 -14.32 10.86 7.58
CA LYS A 130 -15.50 10.88 8.45
C LYS A 130 -16.51 11.93 8.00
N GLU A 131 -17.78 11.57 8.02
CA GLU A 131 -18.87 12.48 7.73
C GLU A 131 -18.95 13.61 8.76
N GLY A 132 -19.24 14.82 8.27
CA GLY A 132 -19.24 16.07 9.04
C GLY A 132 -17.85 16.62 9.35
N HIS A 133 -16.79 15.83 9.17
CA HIS A 133 -15.44 16.17 9.63
C HIS A 133 -14.41 16.25 8.49
N GLY A 134 -14.44 15.31 7.56
CA GLY A 134 -13.49 15.23 6.45
C GLY A 134 -12.38 14.23 6.70
N PHE A 135 -11.13 14.61 6.43
CA PHE A 135 -9.99 13.70 6.45
C PHE A 135 -9.57 13.38 7.89
N VAL A 136 -9.47 12.10 8.22
CA VAL A 136 -9.10 11.65 9.57
C VAL A 136 -7.66 11.18 9.61
N SER A 137 -7.30 10.23 8.75
CA SER A 137 -5.96 9.64 8.75
C SER A 137 -5.58 9.03 7.40
N SER A 138 -4.29 8.83 7.21
CA SER A 138 -3.75 8.00 6.14
C SER A 138 -2.73 6.98 6.65
N LEU A 139 -2.54 5.89 5.92
CA LEU A 139 -1.49 4.89 6.15
C LEU A 139 -0.88 4.47 4.80
N LYS A 140 0.45 4.47 4.71
CA LYS A 140 1.16 3.84 3.58
C LYS A 140 1.18 2.34 3.79
N VAL A 141 0.74 1.57 2.80
CA VAL A 141 0.59 0.11 2.90
C VAL A 141 1.43 -0.67 1.88
N THR A 142 2.16 0.02 1.00
CA THR A 142 2.98 -0.57 -0.08
C THR A 142 3.91 -1.69 0.38
N GLU A 143 4.43 -1.61 1.60
CA GLU A 143 5.35 -2.61 2.16
C GLU A 143 4.69 -3.96 2.41
N LYS A 144 3.37 -3.97 2.61
CA LYS A 144 2.57 -5.18 2.87
C LYS A 144 1.62 -5.54 1.73
N VAL A 145 1.27 -4.56 0.90
CA VAL A 145 0.24 -4.68 -0.15
C VAL A 145 0.75 -4.01 -1.43
N SER A 146 0.95 -4.78 -2.51
CA SER A 146 1.38 -4.28 -3.82
C SER A 146 0.23 -3.90 -4.75
N ALA A 147 -0.95 -4.49 -4.56
CA ALA A 147 -2.18 -4.13 -5.26
C ALA A 147 -3.40 -4.43 -4.39
N VAL A 148 -4.52 -3.75 -4.64
CA VAL A 148 -5.77 -3.91 -3.88
C VAL A 148 -6.83 -4.44 -4.83
N TYR A 149 -7.48 -5.54 -4.47
CA TYR A 149 -8.54 -6.13 -5.29
C TYR A 149 -9.89 -5.52 -4.93
N ASN A 150 -10.69 -5.29 -5.97
CA ASN A 150 -12.04 -4.76 -5.85
C ASN A 150 -12.86 -5.24 -7.06
N ASP A 151 -13.13 -6.53 -7.09
CA ASP A 151 -13.75 -7.19 -8.24
C ASP A 151 -14.58 -8.41 -7.81
N PHE A 152 -15.29 -8.98 -8.76
CA PHE A 152 -16.16 -10.14 -8.52
C PHE A 152 -15.40 -11.43 -8.20
N ASN A 153 -14.13 -11.58 -8.58
CA ASN A 153 -13.41 -12.84 -8.39
C ASN A 153 -12.84 -12.97 -6.99
N PHE A 154 -12.32 -11.88 -6.42
CA PHE A 154 -11.73 -11.88 -5.08
C PHE A 154 -12.58 -11.16 -4.03
N GLY A 155 -13.65 -10.50 -4.47
CA GLY A 155 -14.54 -9.73 -3.63
C GLY A 155 -14.13 -8.26 -3.52
N VAL A 156 -14.89 -7.56 -2.69
CA VAL A 156 -14.78 -6.14 -2.41
C VAL A 156 -14.43 -5.92 -0.95
N VAL A 157 -14.12 -4.68 -0.57
CA VAL A 157 -13.88 -4.31 0.83
C VAL A 157 -15.15 -4.53 1.65
N GLN A 158 -15.02 -5.29 2.74
CA GLN A 158 -16.12 -5.60 3.67
C GLN A 158 -15.85 -4.98 5.05
N TRP A 159 -16.90 -4.48 5.68
CA TRP A 159 -16.83 -3.85 7.00
C TRP A 159 -17.13 -4.85 8.11
N SER A 160 -16.47 -4.67 9.24
CA SER A 160 -16.90 -5.30 10.48
C SER A 160 -18.24 -4.71 10.93
N LYS A 161 -18.99 -5.47 11.72
CA LYS A 161 -20.33 -5.08 12.19
C LYS A 161 -20.31 -3.88 13.12
N ASP A 162 -19.18 -3.66 13.82
CA ASP A 162 -18.95 -2.49 14.65
C ASP A 162 -18.48 -1.25 13.85
N GLY A 163 -18.26 -1.38 12.54
CA GLY A 163 -17.81 -0.30 11.65
C GLY A 163 -16.37 0.16 11.90
N LYS A 164 -15.59 -0.56 12.70
CA LYS A 164 -14.24 -0.14 13.11
C LYS A 164 -13.13 -0.71 12.23
N LYS A 165 -13.38 -1.86 11.61
CA LYS A 165 -12.39 -2.59 10.81
C LYS A 165 -12.96 -2.86 9.43
N ILE A 166 -12.05 -2.99 8.49
CA ILE A 166 -12.35 -3.51 7.17
C ILE A 166 -11.49 -4.73 6.88
N VAL A 167 -12.02 -5.63 6.07
CA VAL A 167 -11.31 -6.77 5.51
C VAL A 167 -11.34 -6.68 3.99
N PHE A 168 -10.21 -6.98 3.36
CA PHE A 168 -10.08 -6.94 1.90
C PHE A 168 -8.99 -7.90 1.42
N ILE A 169 -9.02 -8.19 0.12
CA ILE A 169 -7.95 -8.94 -0.56
C ILE A 169 -7.03 -7.96 -1.26
N GLY A 170 -5.73 -8.17 -1.10
CA GLY A 170 -4.69 -7.46 -1.83
C GLY A 170 -3.55 -8.39 -2.19
N GLU A 171 -2.62 -7.93 -3.01
CA GLU A 171 -1.44 -8.71 -3.37
C GLU A 171 -0.36 -8.55 -2.33
N VAL A 172 0.23 -9.67 -1.93
CA VAL A 172 1.45 -9.66 -1.12
C VAL A 172 2.62 -9.31 -2.03
N PRO A 173 3.42 -8.28 -1.72
CA PRO A 173 4.59 -7.92 -2.52
C PRO A 173 5.54 -9.10 -2.68
N GLU A 174 6.01 -9.33 -3.90
CA GLU A 174 7.08 -10.29 -4.16
C GLU A 174 8.36 -9.87 -3.42
N VAL A 175 9.08 -10.84 -2.85
CA VAL A 175 10.35 -10.59 -2.15
C VAL A 175 11.35 -9.96 -3.13
N ALA A 176 11.91 -8.81 -2.74
CA ALA A 176 12.72 -7.99 -3.64
C ALA A 176 13.91 -8.76 -4.27
N ASN A 177 14.09 -8.54 -5.58
CA ASN A 177 15.15 -9.08 -6.42
C ASN A 177 16.53 -9.13 -5.74
N TYR A 178 17.15 -10.30 -5.84
CA TYR A 178 18.57 -10.50 -5.56
C TYR A 178 19.44 -9.67 -6.50
N LYS A 179 20.46 -9.03 -5.93
CA LYS A 179 21.58 -8.48 -6.70
C LYS A 179 22.54 -9.64 -7.02
N PRO A 180 22.79 -9.97 -8.29
CA PRO A 180 23.80 -10.97 -8.64
C PRO A 180 25.12 -10.66 -7.92
N HIS A 181 25.67 -11.62 -7.17
CA HIS A 181 27.01 -11.49 -6.58
C HIS A 181 28.11 -11.51 -7.67
N PHE A 182 27.77 -11.97 -8.87
CA PHE A 182 28.63 -11.87 -10.05
C PHE A 182 28.44 -10.49 -10.68
N LYS A 183 29.22 -9.51 -10.23
CA LYS A 183 29.57 -8.39 -11.09
C LYS A 183 30.70 -8.88 -11.98
N ASP A 184 30.43 -9.06 -13.27
CA ASP A 184 31.52 -9.03 -14.24
C ASP A 184 32.25 -7.69 -14.05
N PRO A 185 33.59 -7.65 -14.01
CA PRO A 185 34.31 -6.39 -13.89
C PRO A 185 33.90 -5.49 -15.05
N GLU A 186 33.14 -4.44 -14.74
CA GLU A 186 32.75 -3.43 -15.71
C GLU A 186 34.04 -2.86 -16.34
N PRO A 187 34.16 -2.83 -17.67
CA PRO A 187 35.30 -2.19 -18.31
C PRO A 187 35.27 -0.71 -17.93
N LYS A 188 36.37 -0.23 -17.31
CA LYS A 188 36.57 1.18 -17.03
C LYS A 188 36.33 1.96 -18.34
N LYS A 189 35.28 2.78 -18.36
CA LYS A 189 35.13 3.82 -19.37
C LYS A 189 36.18 4.88 -19.06
N ASP A 190 37.21 4.93 -19.91
CA ASP A 190 38.16 6.02 -19.90
C ASP A 190 37.44 7.31 -20.32
N ASP A 191 37.34 8.25 -19.38
CA ASP A 191 36.89 9.61 -19.66
C ASP A 191 37.92 10.31 -20.56
N LYS A 192 37.57 10.49 -21.84
CA LYS A 192 38.22 11.48 -22.70
C LYS A 192 37.89 12.89 -22.18
N LYS A 193 38.91 13.61 -21.72
CA LYS A 193 38.99 15.07 -21.87
C LYS A 193 39.92 15.36 -23.04
N ASP A 194 39.39 16.09 -24.02
CA ASP A 194 40.09 16.59 -25.20
C ASP A 194 41.23 17.54 -24.81
N GLU A 195 42.37 17.45 -25.51
CA GLU A 195 43.04 18.60 -26.12
C GLU A 195 44.11 18.17 -27.14
N ASP A 196 44.15 18.90 -28.25
CA ASP A 196 44.89 18.66 -29.50
C ASP A 196 46.42 18.61 -29.38
N LYS A 197 47.04 17.68 -30.15
CA LYS A 197 48.10 17.90 -31.19
C LYS A 197 49.12 16.76 -31.25
N LYS A 198 49.26 16.20 -32.47
CA LYS A 198 50.50 15.82 -33.21
C LYS A 198 51.57 15.01 -32.45
N GLU A 199 52.17 13.93 -32.95
CA GLU A 199 52.49 13.47 -34.30
C GLU A 199 52.99 12.00 -34.15
N ASP A 200 52.74 11.20 -35.19
CA ASP A 200 53.55 10.11 -35.76
C ASP A 200 54.29 9.06 -34.88
N GLY A 201 54.12 7.77 -35.24
CA GLY A 201 55.24 6.82 -35.22
C GLY A 201 54.98 5.40 -34.70
N GLU A 202 54.41 4.55 -35.56
CA GLU A 202 54.67 3.10 -35.78
C GLU A 202 55.37 2.17 -34.75
N LYS A 203 54.81 0.93 -34.72
CA LYS A 203 55.42 -0.43 -34.55
C LYS A 203 55.73 -0.90 -33.13
N LYS A 204 55.07 -1.92 -32.55
CA LYS A 204 54.84 -3.37 -32.88
C LYS A 204 55.75 -4.29 -32.04
N ALA A 205 55.10 -5.16 -31.25
CA ALA A 205 55.44 -6.55 -30.90
C ALA A 205 56.77 -6.79 -30.13
N ASP A 206 56.97 -7.79 -29.28
CA ASP A 206 56.32 -9.08 -29.05
C ASP A 206 56.89 -9.71 -27.77
N GLY A 207 56.11 -10.59 -27.11
CA GLY A 207 56.49 -11.76 -26.28
C GLY A 207 57.47 -11.62 -25.09
N ASP A 208 57.59 -12.59 -24.17
CA ASP A 208 56.82 -13.76 -23.75
C ASP A 208 57.50 -14.29 -22.46
N LYS A 209 56.73 -15.02 -21.63
CA LYS A 209 57.12 -16.08 -20.67
C LYS A 209 57.74 -15.82 -19.26
N LYS A 210 56.98 -16.40 -18.29
CA LYS A 210 57.37 -17.33 -17.18
C LYS A 210 58.18 -16.74 -16.01
N GLU A 211 58.10 -17.17 -14.75
CA GLU A 211 57.60 -18.39 -14.09
C GLU A 211 57.52 -18.13 -12.56
N ASP A 212 56.76 -18.97 -11.85
CA ASP A 212 56.96 -19.46 -10.47
C ASP A 212 56.73 -18.60 -9.21
N GLY A 213 56.13 -19.24 -8.19
CA GLY A 213 56.20 -18.81 -6.79
C GLY A 213 55.08 -19.27 -5.85
N ASP A 214 55.12 -20.54 -5.47
CA ASP A 214 54.35 -21.26 -4.44
C ASP A 214 54.25 -20.57 -3.05
N LYS A 215 53.05 -20.54 -2.42
CA LYS A 215 52.87 -20.95 -1.00
C LYS A 215 51.41 -20.96 -0.52
N LYS A 216 51.01 -22.16 -0.07
CA LYS A 216 49.81 -22.52 0.70
C LYS A 216 49.77 -21.85 2.08
N GLU A 217 48.57 -21.53 2.56
CA GLU A 217 48.13 -21.95 3.89
C GLU A 217 46.61 -22.11 3.93
N ALA A 218 46.20 -23.27 4.41
CA ALA A 218 44.81 -23.72 4.47
C ALA A 218 44.19 -23.26 5.78
N ASP A 219 42.93 -22.82 5.73
CA ASP A 219 42.07 -22.94 6.88
C ASP A 219 40.67 -23.42 6.47
N LYS A 220 40.28 -24.53 7.10
CA LYS A 220 39.00 -25.21 6.93
C LYS A 220 37.88 -24.27 7.35
N LYS A 221 36.93 -24.02 6.45
CA LYS A 221 35.58 -23.60 6.85
C LYS A 221 34.62 -24.72 6.54
N GLU A 222 33.92 -25.12 7.59
CA GLU A 222 32.91 -26.17 7.63
C GLU A 222 31.89 -26.01 6.50
N GLU A 223 31.60 -27.12 5.81
CA GLU A 223 30.48 -27.26 4.91
C GLU A 223 29.17 -27.01 5.71
N GLU A 224 28.70 -25.77 5.72
CA GLU A 224 27.27 -25.53 5.82
C GLU A 224 26.62 -26.25 4.65
N LYS A 225 25.71 -27.17 4.95
CA LYS A 225 24.84 -27.81 3.96
C LYS A 225 24.24 -26.71 3.10
N GLU A 226 24.70 -26.59 1.86
CA GLU A 226 24.08 -25.75 0.86
C GLU A 226 22.63 -26.21 0.71
N GLU A 227 21.71 -25.47 1.33
CA GLU A 227 20.31 -25.53 0.96
C GLU A 227 20.25 -25.13 -0.52
N HIS A 228 19.93 -26.12 -1.33
CA HIS A 228 19.85 -26.11 -2.77
C HIS A 228 19.23 -24.80 -3.34
N PHE A 229 20.12 -23.90 -3.80
CA PHE A 229 20.14 -22.90 -4.89
C PHE A 229 18.85 -22.33 -5.55
N GLN A 230 17.66 -22.88 -5.35
CA GLN A 230 16.42 -22.25 -5.80
C GLN A 230 15.94 -21.28 -4.74
N ASP A 231 16.54 -20.10 -4.73
CA ASP A 231 15.97 -18.95 -4.04
C ASP A 231 14.50 -18.80 -4.44
N GLU A 232 13.60 -18.59 -3.47
CA GLU A 232 12.14 -18.52 -3.71
C GLU A 232 11.76 -17.52 -4.82
N LYS A 233 12.61 -16.53 -5.07
CA LYS A 233 12.52 -15.54 -6.15
C LYS A 233 12.56 -16.13 -7.59
N TYR A 234 13.07 -17.35 -7.78
CA TYR A 234 13.11 -18.03 -9.08
C TYR A 234 11.95 -19.01 -9.27
N LEU A 235 11.09 -19.19 -8.27
CA LEU A 235 9.87 -19.94 -8.43
C LEU A 235 8.93 -19.13 -9.32
N TYR A 236 8.58 -19.71 -10.47
CA TYR A 236 7.54 -19.15 -11.31
C TYR A 236 6.21 -19.12 -10.54
N VAL A 237 5.68 -17.92 -10.33
CA VAL A 237 4.34 -17.71 -9.78
C VAL A 237 3.38 -17.57 -10.97
N GLU A 238 2.59 -18.62 -11.18
CA GLU A 238 1.50 -18.63 -12.16
C GLU A 238 0.47 -17.56 -11.73
N ASP A 239 0.05 -16.73 -12.67
CA ASP A 239 -1.11 -15.86 -12.48
C ASP A 239 -2.40 -16.69 -12.48
N PHE A 240 -3.53 -16.05 -12.19
CA PHE A 240 -4.84 -16.72 -12.22
C PHE A 240 -5.38 -16.92 -13.67
N GLY A 241 -4.53 -16.83 -14.70
CA GLY A 241 -4.84 -17.06 -16.11
C GLY A 241 -5.53 -15.90 -16.84
N GLU A 242 -5.89 -16.11 -18.11
CA GLU A 242 -6.23 -15.08 -19.13
C GLU A 242 -7.27 -14.00 -18.73
N GLN A 243 -8.19 -14.29 -17.81
CA GLN A 243 -9.17 -13.30 -17.31
C GLN A 243 -8.70 -12.53 -16.07
N ASN A 244 -7.60 -12.94 -15.44
CA ASN A 244 -7.03 -12.41 -14.21
C ASN A 244 -5.49 -12.27 -14.31
N ASP A 245 -4.93 -12.09 -15.50
CA ASP A 245 -3.49 -12.13 -15.84
C ASP A 245 -2.57 -11.23 -14.99
N SER A 246 -3.13 -10.23 -14.31
CA SER A 246 -2.36 -9.35 -13.42
C SER A 246 -2.33 -9.80 -11.96
N LYS A 247 -3.15 -10.78 -11.58
CA LYS A 247 -3.42 -11.12 -10.18
C LYS A 247 -2.51 -12.21 -9.67
N LYS A 248 -1.71 -11.89 -8.65
CA LYS A 248 -0.74 -12.80 -8.04
C LYS A 248 -0.74 -12.70 -6.53
N LEU A 249 -0.48 -13.81 -5.86
CA LEU A 249 -0.29 -13.89 -4.41
C LEU A 249 -1.35 -13.12 -3.59
N PRO A 250 -2.66 -13.36 -3.81
CA PRO A 250 -3.70 -12.75 -3.00
C PRO A 250 -3.51 -13.09 -1.53
N GLY A 251 -3.46 -12.06 -0.71
CA GLY A 251 -3.43 -12.10 0.74
C GLY A 251 -4.66 -11.43 1.33
N LEU A 252 -5.04 -11.91 2.51
CA LEU A 252 -6.15 -11.36 3.29
C LEU A 252 -5.63 -10.33 4.28
N PHE A 253 -6.18 -9.12 4.25
CA PHE A 253 -5.74 -8.01 5.09
C PHE A 253 -6.89 -7.43 5.90
N VAL A 254 -6.58 -7.08 7.15
CA VAL A 254 -7.48 -6.38 8.06
C VAL A 254 -6.88 -5.02 8.38
N PHE A 255 -7.66 -3.97 8.13
CA PHE A 255 -7.30 -2.60 8.48
C PHE A 255 -8.21 -2.08 9.57
N ASP A 256 -7.60 -1.62 10.66
CA ASP A 256 -8.29 -0.98 11.78
C ASP A 256 -8.32 0.54 11.55
N THR A 257 -9.53 1.10 11.47
CA THR A 257 -9.74 2.53 11.18
C THR A 257 -9.48 3.42 12.38
N GLU A 258 -9.60 2.91 13.61
CA GLU A 258 -9.39 3.69 14.84
C GLU A 258 -7.90 3.77 15.21
N GLU A 259 -7.22 2.63 15.14
CA GLU A 259 -5.78 2.50 15.42
C GLU A 259 -4.91 2.83 14.19
N ASN A 260 -5.51 2.89 13.00
CA ASN A 260 -4.84 3.17 11.73
C ASN A 260 -3.69 2.17 11.46
N THR A 261 -3.97 0.89 11.66
CA THR A 261 -3.01 -0.23 11.51
C THR A 261 -3.49 -1.25 10.49
N LEU A 262 -2.55 -1.79 9.71
CA LEU A 262 -2.81 -2.86 8.74
C LEU A 262 -2.12 -4.16 9.18
N ASN A 263 -2.89 -5.24 9.26
CA ASN A 263 -2.41 -6.58 9.58
C ASN A 263 -2.80 -7.57 8.47
N GLN A 264 -1.85 -8.41 8.06
CA GLN A 264 -2.12 -9.54 7.16
C GLN A 264 -2.57 -10.73 8.01
N VAL A 265 -3.64 -11.40 7.60
CA VAL A 265 -4.11 -12.62 8.26
C VAL A 265 -3.15 -13.76 7.92
N GLN A 266 -2.61 -14.41 8.95
CA GLN A 266 -1.73 -15.56 8.80
C GLN A 266 -2.55 -16.84 8.98
N PHE A 267 -2.56 -17.68 7.96
CA PHE A 267 -3.36 -18.90 7.90
C PHE A 267 -2.73 -20.11 8.62
N GLY A 268 -1.49 -19.98 9.08
CA GLY A 268 -0.73 -21.04 9.74
C GLY A 268 -0.53 -22.27 8.85
N GLU A 269 -0.20 -23.42 9.45
CA GLU A 269 0.01 -24.69 8.75
C GLU A 269 -1.28 -25.41 8.33
N LYS A 270 -2.44 -24.88 8.75
CA LYS A 270 -3.75 -25.53 8.54
C LYS A 270 -4.26 -25.41 7.11
N LEU A 271 -3.77 -24.43 6.35
CA LEU A 271 -4.15 -24.21 4.96
C LEU A 271 -2.98 -24.57 4.04
N PRO A 272 -3.23 -25.30 2.93
CA PRO A 272 -2.20 -25.53 1.93
C PRO A 272 -1.63 -24.20 1.42
N LYS A 273 -0.33 -24.17 1.14
CA LYS A 273 0.34 -22.98 0.56
C LYS A 273 -0.19 -22.59 -0.82
N THR A 274 -0.95 -23.47 -1.47
CA THR A 274 -1.58 -23.28 -2.78
C THR A 274 -2.99 -22.72 -2.68
N THR A 275 -3.52 -22.57 -1.46
CA THR A 275 -4.87 -22.04 -1.23
C THR A 275 -4.83 -20.52 -1.03
N TYR A 276 -5.62 -19.82 -1.83
CA TYR A 276 -5.68 -18.37 -1.89
C TYR A 276 -7.05 -17.85 -1.43
N PRO A 277 -7.11 -16.84 -0.56
CA PRO A 277 -8.36 -16.31 -0.03
C PRO A 277 -9.14 -15.46 -1.06
N SER A 278 -10.47 -15.53 -0.99
CA SER A 278 -11.41 -14.70 -1.75
C SER A 278 -12.67 -14.39 -0.94
N HIS A 279 -13.38 -13.34 -1.31
CA HIS A 279 -14.67 -12.94 -0.72
C HIS A 279 -14.70 -12.94 0.81
N PRO A 280 -13.78 -12.22 1.47
CA PRO A 280 -13.73 -12.22 2.92
C PRO A 280 -14.90 -11.43 3.51
N ILE A 281 -15.50 -11.97 4.56
CA ILE A 281 -16.54 -11.33 5.36
C ILE A 281 -16.22 -11.53 6.85
N PHE A 282 -16.56 -10.56 7.68
CA PHE A 282 -16.50 -10.75 9.13
C PHE A 282 -17.62 -11.67 9.61
N ASP A 283 -17.38 -12.38 10.70
CA ASP A 283 -18.43 -13.07 11.43
C ASP A 283 -19.35 -12.09 12.20
N GLU A 284 -20.40 -12.63 12.81
CA GLU A 284 -21.41 -11.81 13.50
C GLU A 284 -20.85 -11.05 14.72
N THR A 285 -19.74 -11.51 15.28
CA THR A 285 -19.07 -10.91 16.44
C THR A 285 -17.94 -9.96 16.04
N SER A 286 -17.54 -9.92 14.76
CA SER A 286 -16.39 -9.15 14.24
C SER A 286 -15.05 -9.57 14.84
N GLU A 287 -14.95 -10.83 15.27
CA GLU A 287 -13.72 -11.45 15.79
C GLU A 287 -13.12 -12.44 14.79
N GLY A 288 -13.96 -13.13 14.02
CA GLY A 288 -13.60 -14.07 12.98
C GLY A 288 -13.79 -13.51 11.57
N ILE A 289 -13.16 -14.19 10.60
CA ILE A 289 -13.31 -13.91 9.18
C ILE A 289 -13.64 -15.21 8.46
N VAL A 290 -14.69 -15.19 7.64
CA VAL A 290 -15.07 -16.26 6.73
C VAL A 290 -14.69 -15.84 5.32
N PHE A 291 -14.10 -16.74 4.54
CA PHE A 291 -13.65 -16.46 3.18
C PHE A 291 -13.71 -17.74 2.33
N GLY A 292 -13.80 -17.56 1.01
CA GLY A 292 -13.65 -18.64 0.03
C GLY A 292 -12.17 -18.94 -0.25
N GLY A 293 -11.83 -20.19 -0.53
CA GLY A 293 -10.47 -20.60 -0.88
C GLY A 293 -10.38 -21.09 -2.31
N TYR A 294 -9.52 -20.48 -3.12
CA TYR A 294 -9.12 -21.01 -4.43
C TYR A 294 -7.85 -21.83 -4.27
N ASP A 295 -7.92 -23.12 -4.56
CA ASP A 295 -6.72 -23.94 -4.66
C ASP A 295 -6.12 -23.79 -6.06
N ASN A 296 -4.91 -23.23 -6.14
CA ASN A 296 -4.14 -23.13 -7.36
C ASN A 296 -2.81 -23.89 -7.17
N PRO A 297 -2.79 -25.21 -7.47
CA PRO A 297 -1.59 -26.01 -7.27
C PRO A 297 -0.48 -25.55 -8.21
N ILE A 298 0.73 -25.35 -7.69
CA ILE A 298 1.92 -24.99 -8.47
C ILE A 298 2.14 -26.08 -9.53
N LYS A 299 1.91 -25.74 -10.80
CA LYS A 299 2.21 -26.65 -11.90
C LYS A 299 3.68 -26.51 -12.23
N LYS A 300 4.43 -27.62 -12.19
CA LYS A 300 5.81 -27.64 -12.68
C LYS A 300 5.78 -27.34 -14.19
N MET A 301 6.48 -26.28 -14.60
CA MET A 301 6.68 -25.91 -16.01
C MET A 301 7.18 -27.13 -16.79
N GLY A 302 6.52 -27.45 -17.91
CA GLY A 302 6.80 -28.61 -18.76
C GLY A 302 5.67 -29.66 -18.84
N LEU A 303 4.69 -29.62 -17.92
CA LEU A 303 3.53 -30.53 -17.93
C LEU A 303 2.24 -29.93 -18.53
N ALA A 304 2.24 -28.63 -18.89
CA ALA A 304 1.07 -27.94 -19.42
C ALA A 304 0.66 -28.40 -20.83
N PHE A 305 1.57 -29.01 -21.59
CA PHE A 305 1.36 -29.42 -23.00
C PHE A 305 1.48 -30.94 -23.22
N CYS A 306 1.32 -31.77 -22.18
CA CYS A 306 1.27 -33.23 -22.35
C CYS A 306 -0.18 -33.71 -22.44
N SER A 307 -0.61 -34.13 -23.63
CA SER A 307 -1.94 -34.67 -23.91
C SER A 307 -2.23 -36.03 -23.24
N ASN A 308 -1.27 -36.63 -22.53
CA ASN A 308 -1.44 -37.90 -21.81
C ASN A 308 -1.95 -37.67 -20.38
N ARG A 309 -3.17 -37.14 -20.26
CA ARG A 309 -3.85 -36.94 -18.97
C ARG A 309 -5.10 -37.81 -18.89
N GLN A 310 -4.90 -39.07 -18.50
CA GLN A 310 -5.88 -39.89 -17.77
C GLN A 310 -5.21 -40.35 -16.47
#